data_AF-A0AA41YRW2-F1
#
_entry.id   AF-A0AA41YRW2-F1
#
_cell.length_a   1.000
_cell.length_b   1.000
_cell.length_c   1.000
_cell.angle_alpha   90.00
_cell.angle_beta   90.00
_cell.angle_gamma   90.00
#
_symmetry.space_group_name_H-M   'P 1'
#
loop_
_entity.id
_entity.type
_entity.pdbx_description
1 polymer ?
#
loop_
_entity_poly.entity_id
_entity_poly.type
_entity_poly.pdbx_seq_one_letter_code
_entity_poly.pdbx_strand_id
1 'polypeptide(L)'
;MELDHEEEPSANLVLDAETRAQERPSDHQDELRLWLRLLTCTTMIEGEIRTRLRERFDVTLPRFDLLAQLEKAPDGMTLGELSRRMMVSNGNITGLVERLAELGLVERVPHPADRRAAFVRLTPAGHSAFAEMASQHADWIAALFDGLSDADIRLLMRLLSRMKQSVRDGIDVRKSQDKGE
;
A
#
# COMPACT_ATOMS: atom_id res chain seq x y z
N MET A 1 -11.21 -29.96 10.09
CA MET A 1 -11.77 -29.29 8.90
C MET A 1 -12.52 -28.09 9.43
N GLU A 2 -11.76 -27.07 9.82
CA GLU A 2 -12.29 -25.79 10.31
C GLU A 2 -11.99 -24.80 9.20
N LEU A 3 -13.06 -24.26 8.62
CA LEU A 3 -13.00 -23.19 7.63
C LEU A 3 -12.93 -21.89 8.42
N ASP A 4 -11.79 -21.21 8.37
CA ASP A 4 -11.65 -19.84 8.81
C ASP A 4 -12.57 -18.97 7.92
N HIS A 5 -13.66 -18.48 8.50
CA HIS A 5 -14.43 -17.38 7.96
C HIS A 5 -13.68 -16.09 8.27
N GLU A 6 -12.78 -15.68 7.37
CA GLU A 6 -12.35 -14.28 7.32
C GLU A 6 -13.57 -13.44 6.89
N GLU A 7 -14.17 -12.72 7.83
CA GLU A 7 -15.17 -11.69 7.54
C GLU A 7 -14.56 -10.64 6.61
N GLU A 8 -15.02 -10.60 5.36
CA GLU A 8 -14.75 -9.46 4.48
C GLU A 8 -15.39 -8.20 5.06
N PRO A 9 -14.66 -7.08 5.17
CA PRO A 9 -15.26 -5.82 5.61
C PRO A 9 -16.29 -5.40 4.56
N SER A 10 -17.56 -5.37 4.99
CA SER A 10 -18.69 -4.94 4.15
C SER A 10 -18.43 -3.58 3.52
N ALA A 11 -18.28 -3.56 2.19
CA ALA A 11 -18.14 -2.35 1.37
C ALA A 11 -19.26 -1.31 1.60
N ASN A 12 -20.38 -1.74 2.20
CA ASN A 12 -21.55 -0.92 2.51
C ASN A 12 -21.33 0.09 3.65
N LEU A 13 -20.36 -0.12 4.55
CA LEU A 13 -20.17 0.74 5.73
C LEU A 13 -19.57 2.12 5.40
N VAL A 14 -18.82 2.22 4.30
CA VAL A 14 -18.00 3.39 3.96
C VAL A 14 -18.81 4.44 3.17
N LEU A 15 -19.70 4.01 2.27
CA LEU A 15 -20.61 4.89 1.53
C LEU A 15 -21.59 5.64 2.46
N ASP A 16 -22.03 4.99 3.54
CA ASP A 16 -22.90 5.61 4.55
C ASP A 16 -22.20 6.71 5.35
N ALA A 17 -20.88 6.64 5.53
CA ALA A 17 -20.12 7.61 6.29
C ALA A 17 -20.06 8.99 5.62
N GLU A 18 -19.99 9.03 4.28
CA GLU A 18 -20.05 10.28 3.50
C GLU A 18 -21.39 11.00 3.66
N THR A 19 -22.47 10.22 3.72
CA THR A 19 -23.84 10.73 3.88
C THR A 19 -24.07 11.26 5.30
N ARG A 20 -23.56 10.57 6.34
CA ARG A 20 -23.68 10.99 7.75
C ARG A 20 -22.89 12.25 8.11
N ALA A 21 -21.86 12.61 7.35
CA ALA A 21 -21.15 13.88 7.52
C ALA A 21 -22.00 15.11 7.12
N GLN A 22 -23.22 14.94 6.61
CA GLN A 22 -24.14 16.03 6.27
C GLN A 22 -24.84 16.66 7.49
N GLU A 23 -24.90 15.97 8.63
CA GLU A 23 -25.87 16.27 9.69
C GLU A 23 -25.30 17.04 10.92
N ARG A 24 -24.02 17.46 10.92
CA ARG A 24 -23.38 18.08 12.12
C ARG A 24 -23.08 19.57 11.95
N PRO A 25 -23.53 20.48 12.83
CA PRO A 25 -23.16 21.90 12.73
C PRO A 25 -21.76 22.16 13.32
N SER A 26 -20.73 22.35 12.48
CA SER A 26 -19.44 22.98 12.84
C SER A 26 -18.56 23.32 11.62
N ASP A 27 -17.60 24.23 11.82
CA ASP A 27 -16.45 24.43 10.91
C ASP A 27 -15.72 23.09 10.65
N HIS A 28 -15.20 22.92 9.43
CA HIS A 28 -14.44 21.76 8.90
C HIS A 28 -15.23 20.57 8.30
N GLN A 29 -16.50 20.77 7.88
CA GLN A 29 -17.27 19.69 7.21
C GLN A 29 -16.63 19.23 5.89
N ASP A 30 -16.08 20.15 5.12
CA ASP A 30 -15.59 19.85 3.77
C ASP A 30 -14.28 19.06 3.80
N GLU A 31 -13.39 19.34 4.76
CA GLU A 31 -12.15 18.58 4.98
C GLU A 31 -12.45 17.14 5.43
N LEU A 32 -13.42 16.96 6.34
CA LEU A 32 -13.84 15.62 6.77
C LEU A 32 -14.48 14.85 5.60
N ARG A 33 -15.34 15.49 4.80
CA ARG A 33 -15.94 14.88 3.60
C ARG A 33 -14.90 14.52 2.56
N LEU A 34 -13.93 15.39 2.31
CA LEU A 34 -12.81 15.11 1.42
C LEU A 34 -12.01 13.90 1.91
N TRP A 35 -11.68 13.85 3.20
CA TRP A 35 -10.99 12.70 3.80
C TRP A 35 -11.77 11.40 3.61
N LEU A 36 -13.08 11.40 3.91
CA LEU A 36 -13.92 10.22 3.75
C LEU A 36 -14.01 9.78 2.29
N ARG A 37 -14.17 10.71 1.34
CA ARG A 37 -14.16 10.38 -0.11
C ARG A 37 -12.84 9.76 -0.57
N LEU A 38 -11.71 10.28 -0.08
CA LEU A 38 -10.40 9.72 -0.38
C LEU A 38 -10.25 8.32 0.21
N LEU A 39 -10.73 8.10 1.43
CA LEU A 39 -10.76 6.78 2.05
C LEU A 39 -11.62 5.80 1.24
N THR A 40 -12.85 6.19 0.85
CA THR A 40 -13.73 5.39 0.00
C THR A 40 -13.03 4.97 -1.29
N CYS A 41 -12.47 5.93 -2.04
CA CYS A 41 -11.77 5.64 -3.29
C CYS A 41 -10.58 4.70 -3.07
N THR A 42 -9.79 4.92 -2.02
CA THR A 42 -8.64 4.07 -1.68
C THR A 42 -9.10 2.64 -1.41
N THR A 43 -10.11 2.45 -0.58
CA THR A 43 -10.61 1.10 -0.23
C THR A 43 -11.21 0.36 -1.42
N MET A 44 -11.93 1.05 -2.31
CA MET A 44 -12.48 0.47 -3.53
C MET A 44 -11.37 0.00 -4.48
N ILE A 45 -10.38 0.86 -4.73
CA ILE A 45 -9.25 0.54 -5.61
C ILE A 45 -8.43 -0.62 -5.03
N GLU A 46 -8.05 -0.55 -3.74
CA GLU A 46 -7.30 -1.62 -3.09
C GLU A 46 -8.07 -2.94 -3.06
N GLY A 47 -9.39 -2.90 -2.84
CA GLY A 47 -10.27 -4.07 -2.89
C GLY A 47 -10.18 -4.78 -4.22
N GLU A 48 -10.37 -4.04 -5.32
CA GLU A 48 -10.30 -4.59 -6.67
C GLU A 48 -8.91 -5.14 -7.00
N ILE A 49 -7.84 -4.38 -6.69
CA ILE A 49 -6.46 -4.83 -6.95
C ILE A 49 -6.14 -6.10 -6.16
N ARG A 50 -6.59 -6.21 -4.91
CA ARG A 50 -6.40 -7.42 -4.10
C ARG A 50 -7.10 -8.63 -4.72
N THR A 51 -8.31 -8.45 -5.24
CA THR A 51 -9.05 -9.51 -5.94
C THR A 51 -8.30 -9.95 -7.21
N ARG A 52 -7.91 -9.01 -8.08
CA ARG A 52 -7.22 -9.34 -9.33
C ARG A 52 -5.84 -9.99 -9.12
N LEU A 53 -5.07 -9.54 -8.12
CA LEU A 53 -3.78 -10.16 -7.79
C LEU A 53 -3.95 -11.62 -7.34
N ARG A 54 -4.97 -11.91 -6.52
CA ARG A 54 -5.28 -13.28 -6.09
C ARG A 54 -5.74 -14.15 -7.25
N GLU A 55 -6.71 -13.69 -8.03
CA GLU A 55 -7.29 -14.48 -9.12
C GLU A 55 -6.30 -14.77 -10.25
N ARG A 56 -5.44 -13.79 -10.60
CA ARG A 56 -4.52 -13.94 -11.73
C ARG A 56 -3.17 -14.54 -11.36
N PHE A 57 -2.67 -14.28 -10.16
CA PHE A 57 -1.30 -14.60 -9.78
C PHE A 57 -1.17 -15.42 -8.51
N ASP A 58 -2.26 -15.70 -7.78
CA ASP A 58 -2.23 -16.30 -6.43
C ASP A 58 -1.32 -15.50 -5.46
N VAL A 59 -1.28 -14.18 -5.64
CA VAL A 59 -0.45 -13.26 -4.86
C VAL A 59 -1.34 -12.32 -4.05
N THR A 60 -0.95 -12.10 -2.80
CA THR A 60 -1.61 -11.10 -1.94
C THR A 60 -1.00 -9.72 -2.17
N LEU A 61 -1.78 -8.66 -1.97
CA LEU A 61 -1.31 -7.28 -2.12
C LEU A 61 -0.02 -6.99 -1.30
N PRO A 62 0.11 -7.41 -0.03
CA PRO A 62 1.37 -7.20 0.71
C PRO A 62 2.59 -7.91 0.11
N ARG A 63 2.41 -9.09 -0.52
CA ARG A 63 3.52 -9.78 -1.19
C ARG A 63 3.92 -9.04 -2.47
N PHE A 64 2.94 -8.58 -3.25
CA PHE A 64 3.19 -7.72 -4.41
C PHE A 64 3.94 -6.44 -4.02
N ASP A 65 3.49 -5.76 -2.95
CA ASP A 65 4.14 -4.55 -2.45
C ASP A 65 5.58 -4.80 -1.97
N LEU A 66 5.83 -5.94 -1.32
CA LEU A 66 7.17 -6.33 -0.91
C LEU A 66 8.10 -6.49 -2.11
N LEU A 67 7.65 -7.19 -3.16
CA LEU A 67 8.39 -7.33 -4.42
C LEU A 67 8.64 -5.95 -5.06
N ALA A 68 7.65 -5.06 -5.04
CA ALA A 68 7.78 -3.69 -5.56
C ALA A 68 8.79 -2.84 -4.79
N GLN A 69 8.95 -3.05 -3.47
CA GLN A 69 10.00 -2.40 -2.69
C GLN A 69 11.37 -2.94 -3.07
N LEU A 70 11.53 -4.26 -3.17
CA LEU A 70 12.79 -4.90 -3.52
C LEU A 70 13.24 -4.56 -4.95
N GLU A 71 12.32 -4.43 -5.91
CA GLU A 71 12.63 -3.98 -7.27
C GLU A 71 13.30 -2.60 -7.28
N LYS A 72 12.89 -1.70 -6.38
CA LYS A 72 13.47 -0.35 -6.23
C LYS A 72 14.82 -0.34 -5.50
N ALA A 73 15.27 -1.47 -4.98
CA ALA A 73 16.59 -1.62 -4.34
C ALA A 73 17.27 -2.90 -4.83
N PRO A 74 17.92 -2.88 -6.00
CA PRO A 74 18.53 -4.06 -6.62
C PRO A 74 19.55 -4.78 -5.74
N ASP A 75 20.24 -4.05 -4.86
CA ASP A 75 21.20 -4.64 -3.92
C ASP A 75 20.52 -5.46 -2.82
N GLY A 76 19.22 -5.24 -2.59
CA GLY A 76 18.40 -5.83 -1.55
C GLY A 76 18.08 -4.86 -0.41
N MET A 77 17.39 -5.37 0.61
CA MET A 77 17.09 -4.67 1.86
C MET A 77 17.13 -5.59 3.07
N THR A 78 17.41 -5.01 4.23
CA THR A 78 17.16 -5.69 5.52
C THR A 78 15.66 -5.81 5.79
N LEU A 79 15.26 -6.79 6.63
CA LEU A 79 13.89 -6.91 7.11
C LEU A 79 13.39 -5.65 7.84
N GLY A 80 14.28 -4.98 8.57
CA GLY A 80 13.94 -3.73 9.27
C GLY A 80 13.66 -2.57 8.32
N GLU A 81 14.36 -2.50 7.18
CA GLU A 81 14.07 -1.53 6.13
C GLU A 81 12.74 -1.82 5.43
N LEU A 82 12.49 -3.10 5.09
CA LEU A 82 11.23 -3.52 4.49
C LEU A 82 10.03 -3.17 5.38
N SER A 83 10.11 -3.48 6.66
CA SER A 83 9.10 -3.13 7.67
C SER A 83 8.80 -1.63 7.71
N ARG A 84 9.83 -0.78 7.76
CA ARG A 84 9.65 0.68 7.74
C ARG A 84 9.01 1.17 6.44
N ARG A 85 9.41 0.62 5.29
CA ARG A 85 8.89 1.05 3.97
C ARG A 85 7.46 0.59 3.72
N MET A 86 7.10 -0.58 4.23
CA MET A 86 5.76 -1.14 4.10
C MET A 86 4.79 -0.61 5.16
N MET A 87 5.27 0.14 6.17
CA MET A 87 4.47 0.66 7.29
C MET A 87 3.71 -0.45 8.05
N VAL A 88 4.25 -1.67 8.08
CA VAL A 88 3.71 -2.82 8.81
C VAL A 88 4.69 -3.32 9.87
N SER A 89 4.26 -4.16 10.79
CA SER A 89 5.12 -4.71 11.85
C SER A 89 6.14 -5.73 11.31
N ASN A 90 7.29 -5.87 12.00
CA ASN A 90 8.36 -6.81 11.62
C ASN A 90 7.89 -8.28 11.53
N GLY A 91 6.95 -8.70 12.39
CA GLY A 91 6.45 -10.08 12.40
C GLY A 91 5.72 -10.47 11.11
N ASN A 92 4.97 -9.52 10.53
CA ASN A 92 4.30 -9.72 9.25
C ASN A 92 5.31 -9.85 8.09
N ILE A 93 6.39 -9.06 8.12
CA ILE A 93 7.42 -9.06 7.07
C ILE A 93 8.17 -10.40 6.99
N THR A 94 8.54 -10.99 8.12
CA THR A 94 9.26 -12.28 8.11
C THR A 94 8.46 -13.36 7.39
N GLY A 95 7.17 -13.49 7.69
CA GLY A 95 6.29 -14.47 7.03
C GLY A 95 6.08 -14.19 5.54
N LEU A 96 5.99 -12.92 5.13
CA LEU A 96 5.93 -12.55 3.72
C LEU A 96 7.19 -12.94 2.96
N VAL A 97 8.37 -12.67 3.54
CA VAL A 97 9.66 -13.04 2.95
C VAL A 97 9.81 -14.56 2.85
N GLU A 98 9.44 -15.29 3.89
CA GLU A 98 9.52 -16.77 3.88
C GLU A 98 8.68 -17.35 2.76
N ARG A 99 7.43 -16.90 2.64
CA ARG A 99 6.56 -17.41 1.59
C ARG A 99 7.07 -17.06 0.19
N LEU A 100 7.60 -15.86 -0.02
CA LEU A 100 8.20 -15.48 -1.30
C LEU A 100 9.49 -16.25 -1.61
N ALA A 101 10.25 -16.64 -0.58
CA ALA A 101 11.45 -17.46 -0.73
C ALA A 101 11.10 -18.91 -1.08
N GLU A 102 10.04 -19.47 -0.47
CA GLU A 102 9.48 -20.79 -0.83
C GLU A 102 9.04 -20.83 -2.30
N LEU A 103 8.50 -19.72 -2.81
CA LEU A 103 8.12 -19.57 -4.21
C LEU A 103 9.32 -19.28 -5.14
N GLY A 104 10.54 -19.15 -4.60
CA GLY A 104 11.75 -18.86 -5.36
C GLY A 104 11.83 -17.43 -5.92
N LEU A 105 10.98 -16.52 -5.46
CA LEU A 105 10.91 -15.13 -5.94
C LEU A 105 11.88 -14.20 -5.23
N VAL A 106 12.24 -14.51 -3.98
CA VAL A 106 13.26 -13.78 -3.23
C VAL A 106 14.29 -14.73 -2.66
N GLU A 107 15.48 -14.21 -2.40
CA GLU A 107 16.53 -14.94 -1.69
C GLU A 107 17.04 -14.14 -0.50
N ARG A 108 17.42 -14.86 0.56
CA ARG A 108 18.10 -14.30 1.73
C ARG A 108 19.61 -14.41 1.51
N VAL A 109 20.30 -13.29 1.48
CA VAL A 109 21.76 -13.23 1.32
C VAL A 109 22.41 -12.65 2.57
N PRO A 110 23.61 -13.12 2.97
CA PRO A 110 24.36 -12.51 4.06
C PRO A 110 24.76 -11.08 3.68
N HIS A 111 24.58 -10.13 4.59
CA HIS A 111 25.01 -8.76 4.32
C HIS A 111 26.56 -8.68 4.23
N PRO A 112 27.14 -7.99 3.23
CA PRO A 112 28.59 -7.98 2.98
C PRO A 112 29.43 -7.48 4.15
N ALA A 113 28.91 -6.51 4.92
CA ALA A 113 29.61 -5.89 6.04
C ALA A 113 29.16 -6.42 7.42
N ASP A 114 28.05 -7.15 7.49
CA ASP A 114 27.53 -7.68 8.75
C ASP A 114 26.78 -9.00 8.53
N ARG A 115 27.47 -10.11 8.73
CA ARG A 115 26.90 -11.46 8.55
C ARG A 115 25.71 -11.76 9.48
N ARG A 116 25.44 -10.92 10.49
CA ARG A 116 24.29 -11.07 11.39
C ARG A 116 23.03 -10.39 10.82
N ALA A 117 23.15 -9.49 9.86
CA ALA A 117 22.02 -8.85 9.20
C ALA A 117 21.57 -9.70 7.99
N ALA A 118 20.34 -10.22 8.05
CA ALA A 118 19.72 -10.89 6.93
C ALA A 118 19.26 -9.85 5.89
N PHE A 119 19.82 -9.95 4.68
CA PHE A 119 19.44 -9.14 3.53
C PHE A 119 18.53 -9.96 2.62
N VAL A 120 17.55 -9.32 2.00
CA VAL A 120 16.60 -9.95 1.08
C VAL A 120 16.66 -9.20 -0.24
N ARG A 121 16.70 -9.94 -1.35
CA ARG A 121 16.62 -9.38 -2.71
C ARG A 121 15.79 -10.27 -3.62
N LEU A 122 15.36 -9.72 -4.76
CA LEU A 122 14.71 -10.49 -5.81
C LEU A 122 15.68 -11.49 -6.43
N THR A 123 15.16 -12.67 -6.78
CA THR A 123 15.86 -13.59 -7.70
C THR A 123 15.60 -13.16 -9.15
N PRO A 124 16.31 -13.72 -10.15
CA PRO A 124 15.96 -13.50 -11.55
C PRO A 124 14.51 -13.89 -11.89
N ALA A 125 14.00 -14.96 -11.26
CA ALA A 125 12.59 -15.36 -11.38
C ALA A 125 11.66 -14.34 -10.72
N GLY A 126 12.05 -13.82 -9.55
CA GLY A 126 11.36 -12.74 -8.85
C GLY A 126 11.20 -11.47 -9.68
N HIS A 127 12.28 -11.02 -10.33
CA HIS A 127 12.24 -9.87 -11.24
C HIS A 127 11.27 -10.10 -12.40
N SER A 128 11.34 -11.27 -13.03
CA SER A 128 10.48 -11.61 -14.18
C SER A 128 9.00 -11.66 -13.77
N ALA A 129 8.69 -12.33 -12.66
CA ALA A 129 7.33 -12.42 -12.12
C ALA A 129 6.80 -11.04 -11.71
N PHE A 130 7.63 -10.22 -11.04
CA PHE A 130 7.25 -8.88 -10.65
C PHE A 130 6.97 -7.98 -11.86
N ALA A 131 7.80 -8.03 -12.91
CA ALA A 131 7.60 -7.25 -14.12
C ALA A 131 6.25 -7.57 -14.78
N GLU A 132 5.87 -8.85 -14.87
CA GLU A 132 4.56 -9.26 -15.38
C GLU A 132 3.41 -8.73 -14.51
N MET A 133 3.49 -8.92 -13.19
CA MET A 133 2.48 -8.42 -12.26
C MET A 133 2.35 -6.90 -12.32
N ALA A 134 3.47 -6.18 -12.39
CA ALA A 134 3.51 -4.71 -12.45
C ALA A 134 2.87 -4.18 -13.74
N SER A 135 3.11 -4.84 -14.88
CA SER A 135 2.46 -4.48 -16.15
C SER A 135 0.93 -4.64 -16.05
N GLN A 136 0.46 -5.80 -15.59
CA GLN A 136 -0.98 -6.05 -15.43
C GLN A 136 -1.63 -5.11 -14.41
N HIS A 137 -0.93 -4.82 -13.31
CA HIS A 137 -1.38 -3.87 -12.31
C HIS A 137 -1.54 -2.45 -12.89
N ALA A 138 -0.59 -2.00 -13.73
CA ALA A 138 -0.69 -0.71 -14.40
C ALA A 138 -1.93 -0.63 -15.32
N ASP A 139 -2.20 -1.69 -16.09
CA ASP A 139 -3.39 -1.75 -16.95
C ASP A 139 -4.69 -1.74 -16.16
N TRP A 140 -4.73 -2.44 -15.01
CA TRP A 140 -5.89 -2.42 -14.13
C TRP A 140 -6.16 -1.04 -13.54
N ILE A 141 -5.11 -0.37 -13.05
CA ILE A 141 -5.22 1.01 -12.57
C ILE A 141 -5.69 1.93 -13.69
N ALA A 142 -5.12 1.82 -14.90
CA ALA A 142 -5.57 2.63 -16.03
C ALA A 142 -7.07 2.43 -16.32
N ALA A 143 -7.54 1.19 -16.34
CA ALA A 143 -8.95 0.87 -16.57
C ALA A 143 -9.88 1.39 -15.46
N LEU A 144 -9.45 1.36 -14.20
CA LEU A 144 -10.24 1.92 -13.08
C LEU A 144 -10.40 3.45 -13.16
N PHE A 145 -9.52 4.13 -13.88
CA PHE A 145 -9.51 5.58 -14.03
C PHE A 145 -10.01 6.06 -15.41
N ASP A 146 -10.46 5.16 -16.28
CA ASP A 146 -10.88 5.44 -17.67
C ASP A 146 -12.03 6.46 -17.78
N GLY A 147 -12.80 6.63 -16.70
CA GLY A 147 -13.86 7.64 -16.61
C GLY A 147 -13.36 9.08 -16.39
N LEU A 148 -12.07 9.30 -16.18
CA LEU A 148 -11.49 10.63 -15.96
C LEU A 148 -10.75 11.13 -17.19
N SER A 149 -10.88 12.43 -17.47
CA SER A 149 -10.04 13.06 -18.49
C SER A 149 -8.59 13.19 -18.03
N ASP A 150 -7.66 13.21 -18.98
CA ASP A 150 -6.25 13.52 -18.72
C ASP A 150 -6.03 14.83 -17.93
N ALA A 151 -6.90 15.82 -18.15
CA ALA A 151 -6.86 17.09 -17.45
C ALA A 151 -7.25 16.93 -15.97
N ASP A 152 -8.28 16.14 -15.70
CA ASP A 152 -8.74 15.84 -14.34
C ASP A 152 -7.71 15.01 -13.57
N ILE A 153 -7.09 14.01 -14.22
CA ILE A 153 -6.00 13.23 -13.63
C ILE A 153 -4.85 14.16 -13.20
N ARG A 154 -4.38 15.04 -14.09
CA ARG A 154 -3.31 16.01 -13.77
C ARG A 154 -3.72 16.99 -12.66
N LEU A 155 -4.97 17.43 -12.66
CA LEU A 155 -5.51 18.29 -11.61
C LEU A 155 -5.49 17.58 -10.25
N LEU A 156 -6.02 16.36 -10.17
CA LEU A 156 -6.05 15.54 -8.96
C LEU A 156 -4.65 15.28 -8.43
N MET A 157 -3.69 14.88 -9.28
CA MET A 157 -2.30 14.66 -8.88
C MET A 157 -1.70 15.90 -8.20
N ARG A 158 -1.95 17.09 -8.74
CA ARG A 158 -1.47 18.35 -8.17
C ARG A 158 -2.15 18.68 -6.83
N LEU A 159 -3.47 18.48 -6.73
CA LEU A 159 -4.22 18.73 -5.49
C LEU A 159 -3.82 17.76 -4.37
N LEU A 160 -3.68 16.47 -4.69
CA LEU A 160 -3.21 15.45 -3.75
C LEU A 160 -1.76 15.72 -3.31
N SER A 161 -0.90 16.23 -4.19
CA SER A 161 0.46 16.63 -3.82
C SER A 161 0.46 17.77 -2.78
N ARG A 162 -0.41 18.77 -2.95
CA ARG A 162 -0.58 19.86 -1.97
C ARG A 162 -1.16 19.35 -0.65
N MET A 163 -2.17 18.48 -0.71
CA MET A 163 -2.76 17.85 0.47
C MET A 163 -1.72 17.06 1.25
N LYS A 164 -0.90 16.23 0.56
CA LYS A 164 0.17 15.45 1.19
C LYS A 164 1.17 16.33 1.94
N GLN A 165 1.53 17.49 1.40
CA GLN A 165 2.40 18.44 2.08
C GLN A 165 1.70 19.03 3.32
N SER A 166 0.46 19.47 3.20
CA SER A 166 -0.33 20.00 4.33
C SER A 166 -0.49 18.99 5.47
N VAL A 167 -0.74 17.71 5.15
CA VAL A 167 -0.83 16.62 6.14
C VAL A 167 0.50 16.41 6.85
N ARG A 168 1.63 16.42 6.11
CA ARG A 168 2.96 16.29 6.69
C ARG A 168 3.23 17.43 7.69
N ASP A 169 2.99 18.66 7.26
CA ASP A 169 3.22 19.85 8.09
C ASP A 169 2.38 19.79 9.38
N GLY A 170 1.11 19.38 9.26
CA GLY A 170 0.22 19.20 10.43
C GLY A 170 0.67 18.10 11.40
N ILE A 171 1.21 16.98 10.90
CA ILE A 171 1.78 15.91 11.73
C ILE A 171 3.04 16.38 12.46
N ASP A 172 3.90 17.12 11.78
CA ASP A 172 5.18 17.58 12.34
C ASP A 172 4.97 18.65 13.43
N VAL A 173 4.00 19.56 13.26
CA VAL A 173 3.59 20.52 14.30
C VAL A 173 3.21 19.82 15.60
N ARG A 174 2.38 18.76 15.52
CA ARG A 174 1.98 17.97 16.71
C ARG A 174 3.18 17.33 17.41
N LYS A 175 4.10 16.71 16.66
CA LYS A 175 5.30 16.08 17.23
C LYS A 175 6.25 17.08 17.91
N SER A 176 6.29 18.33 17.43
CA SER A 176 7.07 19.39 18.06
C SER A 176 6.45 19.90 19.35
N GLN A 177 5.11 19.89 19.45
CA GLN A 177 4.39 20.23 20.68
C GLN A 177 4.57 19.13 21.74
N ASP A 178 4.45 17.86 21.36
CA ASP A 178 4.61 16.70 22.28
C ASP A 178 6.04 16.51 22.83
N LYS A 179 7.06 17.16 22.24
CA LYS A 179 8.47 17.11 22.70
C LYS A 179 8.87 18.31 23.57
N GLY A 180 8.02 19.33 23.64
CA GLY A 180 8.24 20.54 24.42
C GLY A 180 7.63 20.51 25.83
N GLU A 181 6.86 19.47 26.15
CA GLU A 181 6.30 19.14 27.47
C GLU A 181 7.14 18.06 28.16
#